data_AF-A0A814S748-F1
#
_entry.id   AF-A0A814S748-F1
#
_cell.length_a   1.000
_cell.length_b   1.000
_cell.length_c   1.000
_cell.angle_alpha   90.00
_cell.angle_beta   90.00
_cell.angle_gamma   90.00
#
_symmetry.space_group_name_H-M   'P 1'
#
loop_
_entity.id
_entity.type
_entity.pdbx_description
1 polymer ?
#
loop_
_entity_poly.entity_id
_entity_poly.type
_entity_poly.pdbx_seq_one_letter_code
_entity_poly.pdbx_strand_id
1 'polypeptide(L)'
;TPGLYAVVGACAFLGGVSRMTVSLVVIMSEVTGGLSYIVPLMVTALTAKWVGDAFGEGIYEENVKLSGYPFLENRESFRFSLKAGEAIRATRSGENPPLACIYQDGMTIAQIDTLVRHQPHSVYPVVISADFPCIVGQVQRRDLLVVLKSRKIQLEYEKPKSGSLNRKMSVVSMSNLLNKSGQAASLGRRRASIALQASKILQLHKLVDRAPIIVTDQTPMEAVVDMFRKLGCRQIFVTKNGRLQGILTRKDIIRLMHDANVSGKFDD
;
A
#
# COMPACT_ATOMS: atom_id res chain seq x y z
N THR A 1 -50.54 -20.66 5.98
CA THR A 1 -50.20 -21.89 6.72
C THR A 1 -49.12 -21.57 7.74
N PRO A 2 -49.00 -22.31 8.86
CA PRO A 2 -48.00 -22.04 9.91
C PRO A 2 -46.55 -21.99 9.39
N GLY A 3 -46.23 -22.76 8.34
CA GLY A 3 -44.91 -22.73 7.70
C GLY A 3 -44.54 -21.38 7.09
N LEU A 4 -45.49 -20.64 6.52
CA LEU A 4 -45.21 -19.31 5.94
C LEU A 4 -44.83 -18.30 7.03
N TYR A 5 -45.53 -18.31 8.17
CA TYR A 5 -45.20 -17.45 9.30
C TYR A 5 -43.85 -17.82 9.93
N ALA A 6 -43.48 -19.10 9.95
CA ALA A 6 -42.17 -19.54 10.40
C ALA A 6 -41.04 -18.98 9.51
N VAL A 7 -41.21 -19.01 8.18
CA VAL A 7 -40.24 -18.43 7.24
C VAL A 7 -40.14 -16.91 7.40
N VAL A 8 -41.28 -16.22 7.57
CA VAL A 8 -41.31 -14.77 7.81
C VAL A 8 -40.61 -14.41 9.13
N GLY A 9 -40.84 -15.17 10.20
CA GLY A 9 -40.17 -14.98 11.49
C GLY A 9 -38.65 -15.24 11.43
N ALA A 10 -38.22 -16.29 10.74
CA ALA A 10 -36.81 -16.57 10.50
C ALA A 10 -36.14 -15.45 9.68
N CYS A 11 -36.83 -14.95 8.66
CA CYS A 11 -36.38 -13.80 7.86
C CYS A 11 -36.24 -12.53 8.71
N ALA A 12 -37.21 -12.24 9.58
CA ALA A 12 -37.16 -11.09 10.49
C ALA A 12 -35.97 -11.17 11.44
N PHE A 13 -35.77 -12.33 12.08
CA PHE A 13 -34.67 -12.54 13.02
C PHE A 13 -33.30 -12.36 12.34
N LEU A 14 -33.09 -13.03 11.20
CA LEU A 14 -31.82 -12.94 10.48
C LEU A 14 -31.59 -11.55 9.88
N GLY A 15 -32.64 -10.88 9.39
CA GLY A 15 -32.57 -9.50 8.91
C GLY A 15 -32.19 -8.51 10.01
N GLY A 16 -32.74 -8.69 11.22
CA GLY A 16 -32.40 -7.88 12.39
C GLY A 16 -30.97 -8.10 12.89
N VAL A 17 -30.50 -9.36 12.96
CA VAL A 17 -29.14 -9.68 13.44
C VAL A 17 -28.05 -9.29 12.44
N SER A 18 -28.25 -9.62 11.15
CA SER A 18 -27.21 -9.46 10.12
C SER A 18 -27.23 -8.11 9.41
N ARG A 19 -28.36 -7.39 9.43
CA ARG A 19 -28.59 -6.15 8.65
C ARG A 19 -28.55 -6.34 7.12
N MET A 20 -28.51 -7.58 6.65
CA MET A 20 -28.54 -7.93 5.23
C MET A 20 -30.00 -8.03 4.78
N THR A 21 -30.40 -7.25 3.77
CA THR A 21 -31.80 -7.15 3.35
C THR A 21 -32.03 -7.79 1.98
N VAL A 22 -31.31 -7.34 0.94
CA VAL A 22 -31.53 -7.84 -0.42
C VAL A 22 -31.07 -9.30 -0.57
N SER A 23 -29.81 -9.60 -0.24
CA SER A 23 -29.27 -10.96 -0.39
C SER A 23 -30.01 -12.00 0.46
N LEU A 24 -30.41 -11.62 1.68
CA LEU A 24 -31.12 -12.50 2.60
C LEU A 24 -32.50 -12.88 2.08
N VAL A 25 -33.26 -11.91 1.56
CA VAL A 25 -34.59 -12.16 1.00
C VAL A 25 -34.51 -13.05 -0.25
N VAL A 26 -33.49 -12.83 -1.10
CA VAL A 26 -33.25 -13.68 -2.26
C VAL A 26 -32.97 -15.12 -1.84
N ILE A 27 -32.02 -15.34 -0.92
CA ILE A 27 -31.69 -16.68 -0.39
C ILE A 27 -32.92 -17.36 0.20
N MET A 28 -33.69 -16.66 1.03
CA MET A 28 -34.90 -17.23 1.65
C MET A 28 -35.98 -17.58 0.63
N SER A 29 -36.17 -16.74 -0.40
CA SER A 29 -37.14 -17.00 -1.46
C SER A 29 -36.74 -18.18 -2.36
N GLU A 30 -35.43 -18.34 -2.59
CA GLU A 30 -34.85 -19.42 -3.38
C GLU A 30 -34.96 -20.75 -2.64
N VAL A 31 -34.58 -20.79 -1.37
CA VAL A 31 -34.69 -22.00 -0.51
C VAL A 31 -36.14 -22.44 -0.32
N THR A 32 -37.08 -21.49 -0.25
CA THR A 32 -38.51 -21.80 -0.08
C THR A 32 -39.20 -22.16 -1.40
N GLY A 33 -38.54 -21.95 -2.55
CA GLY A 33 -39.07 -22.29 -3.88
C GLY A 33 -40.30 -21.46 -4.31
N GLY A 34 -40.52 -20.30 -3.67
CA GLY A 34 -41.76 -19.52 -3.79
C GLY A 34 -41.51 -18.03 -4.02
N LEU A 35 -41.21 -17.66 -5.27
CA LEU A 35 -40.92 -16.26 -5.67
C LEU A 35 -42.08 -15.29 -5.41
N SER A 36 -43.32 -15.79 -5.35
CA SER A 36 -44.52 -14.98 -5.06
C SER A 36 -44.49 -14.32 -3.68
N TYR A 37 -43.66 -14.82 -2.74
CA TYR A 37 -43.58 -14.32 -1.37
C TYR A 37 -42.41 -13.35 -1.13
N ILE A 38 -41.72 -12.90 -2.18
CA ILE A 38 -40.59 -11.97 -2.07
C ILE A 38 -41.01 -10.64 -1.45
N VAL A 39 -42.15 -10.07 -1.88
CA VAL A 39 -42.60 -8.75 -1.41
C VAL A 39 -42.87 -8.75 0.11
N PRO A 40 -43.65 -9.69 0.68
CA PRO A 40 -43.81 -9.80 2.12
C PRO A 40 -42.49 -10.00 2.89
N LEU A 41 -41.60 -10.88 2.39
CA LEU A 41 -40.30 -11.13 3.03
C LEU A 41 -39.41 -9.88 3.04
N MET A 42 -39.45 -9.08 1.98
CA MET A 42 -38.73 -7.81 1.90
C MET A 42 -39.24 -6.80 2.91
N VAL A 43 -40.57 -6.63 3.04
CA VAL A 43 -41.16 -5.74 4.04
C VAL A 43 -40.75 -6.17 5.45
N THR A 44 -40.85 -7.46 5.75
CA THR A 44 -40.44 -7.99 7.07
C THR A 44 -38.97 -7.75 7.36
N ALA A 45 -38.06 -8.09 6.42
CA ALA A 45 -36.63 -7.88 6.62
C ALA A 45 -36.26 -6.40 6.78
N LEU A 46 -36.91 -5.50 6.04
CA LEU A 46 -36.71 -4.06 6.16
C LEU A 46 -37.19 -3.52 7.51
N THR A 47 -38.38 -3.93 7.96
CA THR A 47 -38.89 -3.53 9.28
C THR A 47 -37.99 -4.02 10.40
N ALA A 48 -37.51 -5.26 10.33
CA ALA A 48 -36.59 -5.81 11.33
C ALA A 48 -35.24 -5.07 11.33
N LYS A 49 -34.70 -4.75 10.14
CA LYS A 49 -33.49 -3.94 10.03
C LYS A 49 -33.69 -2.54 10.64
N TRP A 50 -34.75 -1.82 10.28
CA TRP A 50 -34.98 -0.48 10.83
C TRP A 50 -35.14 -0.48 12.34
N VAL A 51 -35.91 -1.42 12.88
CA VAL A 51 -36.07 -1.58 14.33
C VAL A 51 -34.72 -1.82 14.97
N GLY A 52 -33.92 -2.75 14.45
CA GLY A 52 -32.62 -2.98 15.05
C GLY A 52 -31.67 -1.78 14.86
N ASP A 53 -31.73 -1.03 13.74
CA ASP A 53 -30.76 0.04 13.44
C ASP A 53 -30.93 1.17 14.47
N ALA A 54 -32.12 1.26 15.08
CA ALA A 54 -32.39 2.13 16.22
C ALA A 54 -31.75 1.66 17.54
N PHE A 55 -31.43 0.37 17.71
CA PHE A 55 -30.82 -0.18 18.92
C PHE A 55 -29.30 -0.38 18.82
N GLY A 56 -28.75 -0.54 17.61
CA GLY A 56 -27.32 -0.73 17.41
C GLY A 56 -26.96 -1.30 16.04
N GLU A 57 -25.68 -1.63 15.89
CA GLU A 57 -25.11 -2.14 14.64
C GLU A 57 -25.38 -3.63 14.42
N GLY A 58 -25.05 -4.14 13.23
CA GLY A 58 -25.11 -5.57 12.96
C GLY A 58 -24.04 -6.36 13.71
N ILE A 59 -24.28 -7.64 13.97
CA ILE A 59 -23.31 -8.52 14.62
C ILE A 59 -21.93 -8.54 13.92
N TYR A 60 -21.93 -8.39 12.59
CA TYR A 60 -20.71 -8.39 11.79
C TYR A 60 -19.90 -7.11 11.94
N GLU A 61 -20.58 -5.96 11.99
CA GLU A 61 -19.94 -4.65 12.19
C GLU A 61 -19.35 -4.60 13.60
N GLU A 62 -20.11 -5.03 14.60
CA GLU A 62 -19.66 -5.08 16.00
C GLU A 62 -18.44 -5.99 16.18
N ASN A 63 -18.44 -7.17 15.55
CA ASN A 63 -17.30 -8.09 15.64
C ASN A 63 -16.03 -7.54 14.97
N VAL A 64 -16.18 -6.77 13.89
CA VAL A 64 -15.03 -6.08 13.24
C VAL A 64 -14.44 -5.04 14.19
N LYS A 65 -15.29 -4.30 14.90
CA LYS A 65 -14.88 -3.31 15.91
C LYS A 65 -14.19 -3.98 17.10
N LEU A 66 -14.78 -5.04 17.65
CA LEU A 66 -14.22 -5.80 18.78
C LEU A 66 -12.89 -6.48 18.44
N SER A 67 -12.74 -6.97 17.21
CA SER A 67 -11.50 -7.58 16.73
C SER A 67 -10.39 -6.56 16.44
N GLY A 68 -10.70 -5.25 16.48
CA GLY A 68 -9.74 -4.18 16.20
C GLY A 68 -9.21 -4.19 14.75
N TYR A 69 -9.97 -4.76 13.81
CA TYR A 69 -9.55 -4.78 12.42
C TYR A 69 -9.64 -3.37 11.82
N PRO A 70 -8.58 -2.89 11.13
CA PRO A 70 -8.61 -1.60 10.46
C PRO A 70 -9.47 -1.70 9.19
N PHE A 71 -10.79 -1.57 9.37
CA PHE A 71 -11.77 -1.53 8.30
C PHE A 71 -12.20 -0.10 8.02
N LEU A 72 -12.32 0.26 6.74
CA LEU A 72 -12.79 1.56 6.31
C LEU A 72 -14.22 1.36 5.79
N GLU A 73 -15.21 1.70 6.60
CA GLU A 73 -16.62 1.56 6.22
C GLU A 73 -16.95 2.43 5.01
N ASN A 74 -17.88 1.98 4.17
CA ASN A 74 -18.30 2.73 2.99
C ASN A 74 -19.42 3.74 3.28
N ARG A 75 -20.05 3.66 4.47
CA ARG A 75 -21.23 4.46 4.86
C ARG A 75 -20.87 5.77 5.54
N GLU A 76 -19.73 5.83 6.23
CA GLU A 76 -19.28 7.06 6.88
C GLU A 76 -18.81 8.06 5.82
N SER A 77 -19.61 9.10 5.60
CA SER A 77 -19.16 10.30 4.90
C SER A 77 -18.10 10.96 5.77
N PHE A 78 -16.94 11.25 5.19
CA PHE A 78 -15.90 11.99 5.88
C PHE A 78 -16.42 13.41 6.11
N ARG A 79 -16.97 13.70 7.30
CA ARG A 79 -17.52 15.02 7.64
C ARG A 79 -16.44 16.07 7.93
N PHE A 80 -15.17 15.69 7.87
CA PHE A 80 -14.07 16.56 8.27
C PHE A 80 -13.41 17.21 7.06
N SER A 81 -13.31 18.55 7.08
CA SER A 81 -12.63 19.37 6.07
C SER A 81 -11.10 19.30 6.17
N LEU A 82 -10.54 18.15 6.53
CA LEU A 82 -9.09 17.95 6.52
C LEU A 82 -8.57 17.80 5.10
N LYS A 83 -7.44 18.42 4.83
CA LYS A 83 -6.71 18.28 3.56
C LYS A 83 -5.64 17.21 3.65
N ALA A 84 -5.28 16.61 2.52
CA ALA A 84 -4.25 15.57 2.46
C ALA A 84 -2.89 16.02 3.03
N GLY A 85 -2.52 17.29 2.85
CA GLY A 85 -1.28 17.86 3.40
C GLY A 85 -1.29 17.97 4.93
N GLU A 86 -2.45 18.25 5.53
CA GLU A 86 -2.62 18.32 6.99
C GLU A 86 -2.65 16.91 7.59
N ALA A 87 -3.33 15.97 6.94
CA ALA A 87 -3.34 14.57 7.32
C ALA A 87 -1.91 14.01 7.42
N ILE A 88 -1.05 14.29 6.43
CA ILE A 88 0.37 13.90 6.47
C ILE A 88 1.12 14.51 7.65
N ARG A 89 0.84 15.77 7.98
CA ARG A 89 1.46 16.44 9.13
C ARG A 89 1.01 15.82 10.45
N ALA A 90 -0.28 15.53 10.59
CA ALA A 90 -0.84 14.87 11.76
C ALA A 90 -0.23 13.47 11.96
N THR A 91 -0.12 12.66 10.89
CA THR A 91 0.52 11.33 10.95
C THR A 91 2.02 11.40 11.24
N ARG A 92 2.70 12.47 10.81
CA ARG A 92 4.11 12.73 11.09
C ARG A 92 4.38 13.33 12.46
N SER A 93 3.37 13.89 13.12
CA SER A 93 3.52 14.54 14.42
C SER A 93 3.65 13.53 15.58
N GLY A 94 3.44 12.24 15.31
CA GLY A 94 3.79 11.15 16.21
C GLY A 94 5.26 10.74 16.11
N GLU A 95 5.64 9.71 16.87
CA GLU A 95 6.99 9.12 17.01
C GLU A 95 7.53 8.43 15.74
N ASN A 96 7.05 8.81 14.54
CA ASN A 96 7.43 8.16 13.30
C ASN A 96 8.71 8.77 12.70
N PRO A 97 9.68 7.93 12.29
CA PRO A 97 10.90 8.40 11.66
C PRO A 97 10.65 9.05 10.29
N PRO A 98 11.62 9.84 9.77
CA PRO A 98 11.49 10.50 8.47
C PRO A 98 11.22 9.50 7.34
N LEU A 99 10.50 9.95 6.31
CA LEU A 99 10.12 9.13 5.15
C LEU A 99 11.34 8.43 4.54
N ALA A 100 11.27 7.10 4.48
CA ALA A 100 12.27 6.26 3.85
C ALA A 100 12.14 6.36 2.32
N CYS A 101 12.89 7.26 1.69
CA CYS A 101 12.90 7.42 0.23
C CYS A 101 14.15 6.79 -0.37
N ILE A 102 14.01 6.21 -1.57
CA ILE A 102 15.13 5.70 -2.35
C ILE A 102 15.44 6.71 -3.46
N TYR A 103 16.71 7.04 -3.63
CA TYR A 103 17.16 7.94 -4.69
C TYR A 103 17.39 7.16 -5.99
N GLN A 104 16.87 7.69 -7.09
CA GLN A 104 17.11 7.12 -8.43
C GLN A 104 18.60 7.11 -8.75
N ASP A 105 19.29 8.21 -8.43
CA ASP A 105 20.70 8.40 -8.71
C ASP A 105 21.47 8.55 -7.38
N GLY A 106 22.49 7.70 -7.19
CA GLY A 106 23.48 7.88 -6.11
C GLY A 106 23.30 7.01 -4.85
N MET A 107 22.23 6.24 -4.70
CA MET A 107 22.10 5.34 -3.54
C MET A 107 22.89 4.05 -3.75
N THR A 108 23.77 3.73 -2.80
CA THR A 108 24.53 2.48 -2.84
C THR A 108 23.69 1.30 -2.35
N ILE A 109 23.98 0.09 -2.84
CA ILE A 109 23.32 -1.15 -2.41
C ILE A 109 23.37 -1.32 -0.88
N ALA A 110 24.47 -0.92 -0.23
CA ALA A 110 24.62 -1.00 1.22
C ALA A 110 23.63 -0.08 1.95
N GLN A 111 23.43 1.16 1.47
CA GLN A 111 22.46 2.10 2.03
C GLN A 111 21.02 1.62 1.84
N ILE A 112 20.71 0.97 0.72
CA ILE A 112 19.38 0.38 0.49
C ILE A 112 19.16 -0.80 1.45
N ASP A 113 20.16 -1.67 1.64
CA ASP A 113 20.06 -2.79 2.59
C ASP A 113 19.91 -2.32 4.03
N THR A 114 20.61 -1.26 4.46
CA THR A 114 20.41 -0.68 5.80
C THR A 114 19.03 -0.05 5.95
N LEU A 115 18.56 0.72 4.96
CA LEU A 115 17.22 1.33 4.98
C LEU A 115 16.12 0.27 5.07
N VAL A 116 16.21 -0.79 4.26
CA VAL A 116 15.27 -1.92 4.28
C VAL A 116 15.32 -2.65 5.63
N ARG A 117 16.47 -2.73 6.31
CA ARG A 117 16.56 -3.37 7.63
C ARG A 117 16.00 -2.49 8.75
N HIS A 118 16.29 -1.19 8.73
CA HIS A 118 15.88 -0.26 9.80
C HIS A 118 14.40 0.14 9.73
N GLN A 119 13.85 0.30 8.53
CA GLN A 119 12.47 0.74 8.32
C GLN A 119 11.74 -0.28 7.47
N PRO A 120 11.05 -1.28 8.06
CA PRO A 120 10.40 -2.35 7.33
C PRO A 120 9.05 -1.95 6.69
N HIS A 121 9.07 -0.93 5.83
CA HIS A 121 7.90 -0.53 5.05
C HIS A 121 7.67 -1.47 3.87
N SER A 122 6.40 -1.66 3.49
CA SER A 122 6.04 -2.54 2.37
C SER A 122 6.46 -1.97 1.01
N VAL A 123 6.46 -0.64 0.89
CA VAL A 123 6.78 0.08 -0.34
C VAL A 123 7.65 1.28 -0.03
N TYR A 124 8.56 1.58 -0.94
CA TYR A 124 9.45 2.73 -0.88
C TYR A 124 9.22 3.62 -2.12
N PRO A 125 9.00 4.93 -1.93
CA PRO A 125 8.98 5.88 -3.03
C PRO A 125 10.38 6.04 -3.60
N VAL A 126 10.46 6.10 -4.92
CA VAL A 126 11.68 6.47 -5.63
C VAL A 126 11.59 7.93 -6.03
N VAL A 127 12.54 8.71 -5.55
CA VAL A 127 12.65 10.14 -5.81
C VAL A 127 13.92 10.45 -6.60
N ILE A 128 13.91 11.56 -7.33
CA ILE A 128 15.07 11.95 -8.16
C ILE A 128 16.30 12.23 -7.29
N SER A 129 16.17 13.09 -6.27
CA SER A 129 17.30 13.53 -5.44
C SER A 129 16.85 13.99 -4.04
N ALA A 130 17.81 14.17 -3.14
CA ALA A 130 17.55 14.62 -1.77
C ALA A 130 17.07 16.09 -1.71
N ASP A 131 17.68 16.98 -2.50
CA ASP A 131 17.36 18.41 -2.50
C ASP A 131 15.99 18.71 -3.15
N PHE A 132 15.64 17.89 -4.14
CA PHE A 132 14.37 17.97 -4.87
C PHE A 132 13.74 16.57 -4.90
N PRO A 133 12.97 16.21 -3.86
CA PRO A 133 12.34 14.89 -3.75
C PRO A 133 11.12 14.82 -4.68
N CYS A 134 11.32 14.88 -5.98
CA CYS A 134 10.27 14.64 -6.97
C CYS A 134 10.04 13.14 -7.10
N ILE A 135 8.78 12.70 -6.98
CA ILE A 135 8.43 11.29 -7.11
C ILE A 135 8.56 10.85 -8.58
N VAL A 136 9.29 9.76 -8.80
CA VAL A 136 9.44 9.10 -10.11
C VAL A 136 8.58 7.85 -10.17
N GLY A 137 8.48 7.15 -9.04
CA GLY A 137 7.74 5.90 -8.95
C GLY A 137 7.80 5.29 -7.56
N GLN A 138 7.45 4.02 -7.48
CA GLN A 138 7.46 3.24 -6.25
C GLN A 138 8.14 1.88 -6.47
N VAL A 139 8.72 1.33 -5.41
CA VAL A 139 9.34 0.01 -5.43
C VAL A 139 8.90 -0.77 -4.20
N GLN A 140 8.50 -2.03 -4.39
CA GLN A 140 8.07 -2.87 -3.28
C GLN A 140 9.27 -3.48 -2.56
N ARG A 141 9.15 -3.64 -1.24
CA ARG A 141 10.16 -4.27 -0.39
C ARG A 141 10.53 -5.68 -0.85
N ARG A 142 9.54 -6.48 -1.24
CA ARG A 142 9.76 -7.86 -1.70
C ARG A 142 10.70 -7.91 -2.91
N ASP A 143 10.52 -6.97 -3.84
CA ASP A 143 11.30 -6.92 -5.07
C ASP A 143 12.73 -6.44 -4.76
N LEU A 144 12.88 -5.46 -3.86
CA LEU A 144 14.19 -5.04 -3.35
C LEU A 144 14.92 -6.19 -2.66
N LEU A 145 14.25 -6.96 -1.81
CA LEU A 145 14.88 -8.08 -1.09
C LEU A 145 15.38 -9.16 -2.05
N VAL A 146 14.60 -9.50 -3.08
CA VAL A 146 15.01 -10.46 -4.12
C VAL A 146 16.26 -9.95 -4.83
N VAL A 147 16.25 -8.69 -5.26
CA VAL A 147 17.38 -8.09 -5.98
C VAL A 147 18.63 -7.98 -5.09
N LEU A 148 18.48 -7.56 -3.84
CA LEU A 148 19.57 -7.48 -2.87
C LEU A 148 20.17 -8.87 -2.58
N LYS A 149 19.34 -9.91 -2.48
CA LYS A 149 19.79 -11.30 -2.27
C LYS A 149 20.58 -11.81 -3.47
N SER A 150 20.05 -11.63 -4.69
CA SER A 150 20.75 -12.01 -5.93
C SER A 150 22.07 -11.27 -6.10
N ARG A 151 22.11 -9.98 -5.71
CA ARG A 151 23.32 -9.16 -5.81
C ARG A 151 24.37 -9.53 -4.76
N LYS A 152 23.97 -9.90 -3.54
CA LYS A 152 24.88 -10.43 -2.51
C LYS A 152 25.56 -11.72 -2.97
N ILE A 153 24.80 -12.65 -3.55
CA ILE A 153 25.35 -13.89 -4.13
C ILE A 153 26.37 -13.58 -5.24
N GLN A 154 26.07 -12.61 -6.10
CA GLN A 154 26.96 -12.21 -7.19
C GLN A 154 28.26 -11.55 -6.69
N LEU A 155 28.16 -10.67 -5.69
CA LEU A 155 29.33 -10.04 -5.05
C LEU A 155 30.19 -11.04 -4.27
N GLU A 156 29.57 -12.07 -3.70
CA GLU A 156 30.27 -13.15 -3.00
C GLU A 156 31.00 -14.08 -3.99
N TYR A 157 30.43 -14.30 -5.18
CA TYR A 157 31.08 -15.03 -6.28
C TYR A 157 32.24 -14.24 -6.92
N GLU A 158 32.18 -12.91 -6.94
CA GLU A 158 33.23 -12.03 -7.48
C GLU A 158 34.44 -11.83 -6.54
N LYS A 159 34.38 -12.27 -5.27
CA LYS A 159 35.59 -12.25 -4.42
C LYS A 159 36.65 -13.17 -5.03
N PRO A 160 37.81 -12.66 -5.46
CA PRO A 160 38.88 -13.54 -5.92
C PRO A 160 39.29 -14.40 -4.74
N LYS A 161 39.19 -15.72 -4.88
CA LYS A 161 39.82 -16.66 -3.95
C LYS A 161 41.31 -16.30 -3.92
N SER A 162 41.76 -15.60 -2.88
CA SER A 162 43.19 -15.43 -2.63
C SER A 162 43.73 -16.83 -2.38
N GLY A 163 44.44 -17.37 -3.37
CA GLY A 163 45.00 -18.71 -3.32
C GLY A 163 44.22 -19.77 -4.10
N SER A 164 43.93 -19.54 -5.39
CA SER A 164 44.05 -20.64 -6.36
C SER A 164 44.14 -20.08 -7.78
N LEU A 165 45.36 -20.14 -8.31
CA LEU A 165 45.65 -20.05 -9.73
C LEU A 165 44.82 -21.10 -10.48
N ASN A 166 44.26 -20.71 -11.63
CA ASN A 166 43.58 -21.56 -12.62
C ASN A 166 42.19 -22.13 -12.28
N ARG A 167 41.13 -21.41 -12.69
CA ARG A 167 40.09 -22.04 -13.53
C ARG A 167 39.24 -21.04 -14.33
N LYS A 168 39.45 -21.08 -15.65
CA LYS A 168 38.52 -20.79 -16.77
C LYS A 168 37.50 -19.65 -16.56
N MET A 169 37.87 -18.48 -17.07
CA MET A 169 36.94 -17.41 -17.46
C MET A 169 35.84 -17.96 -18.39
N SER A 170 34.58 -17.83 -17.98
CA SER A 170 33.45 -17.97 -18.88
C SER A 170 33.46 -16.80 -19.88
N VAL A 171 33.72 -17.17 -21.11
CA VAL A 171 33.77 -16.35 -22.32
C VAL A 171 32.36 -15.86 -22.66
N VAL A 172 31.88 -14.80 -22.02
CA VAL A 172 30.79 -13.99 -22.60
C VAL A 172 31.07 -12.52 -22.29
N SER A 173 31.24 -11.75 -23.35
CA SER A 173 31.38 -10.29 -23.36
C SER A 173 32.78 -9.70 -23.13
N MET A 174 33.78 -10.15 -23.91
CA MET A 174 35.02 -9.37 -24.09
C MET A 174 35.61 -9.42 -25.51
N SER A 175 34.82 -9.79 -26.52
CA SER A 175 35.30 -9.86 -27.91
C SER A 175 35.32 -8.52 -28.66
N ASN A 176 34.76 -7.42 -28.13
CA ASN A 176 34.64 -6.16 -28.88
C ASN A 176 35.57 -5.01 -28.44
N LEU A 177 36.53 -5.22 -27.53
CA LEU A 177 37.40 -4.12 -27.06
C LEU A 177 38.91 -4.34 -27.22
N LEU A 178 39.32 -5.41 -27.91
CA LEU A 178 40.72 -5.61 -28.27
C LEU A 178 40.95 -5.23 -29.73
N ASN A 179 40.78 -3.93 -30.03
CA ASN A 179 41.36 -3.36 -31.25
C ASN A 179 42.42 -2.31 -30.88
N LYS A 180 43.67 -2.72 -31.12
CA LYS A 180 44.90 -1.97 -31.41
C LYS A 180 45.33 -0.82 -30.50
N SER A 181 46.64 -0.86 -30.21
CA SER A 181 47.52 0.19 -29.65
C SER A 181 47.58 0.35 -28.12
N GLY A 182 48.30 -0.57 -27.48
CA GLY A 182 49.59 -0.27 -26.84
C GLY A 182 49.72 0.74 -25.69
N GLN A 183 48.71 1.51 -25.29
CA GLN A 183 48.85 2.51 -24.22
C GLN A 183 47.56 2.70 -23.42
N ALA A 184 47.25 1.80 -22.45
CA ALA A 184 46.03 1.97 -21.63
C ALA A 184 46.09 1.38 -20.20
N ALA A 185 47.26 1.00 -19.68
CA ALA A 185 47.35 0.33 -18.38
C ALA A 185 47.07 1.26 -17.17
N SER A 186 47.19 2.58 -17.32
CA SER A 186 46.90 3.57 -16.27
C SER A 186 45.45 4.10 -16.32
N LEU A 187 44.85 4.24 -17.51
CA LEU A 187 43.43 4.57 -17.66
C LEU A 187 42.50 3.39 -17.32
N GLY A 188 42.94 2.16 -17.54
CA GLY A 188 42.21 0.95 -17.19
C GLY A 188 41.95 0.80 -15.69
N ARG A 189 42.91 1.22 -14.83
CA ARG A 189 42.75 1.20 -13.37
C ARG A 189 41.69 2.18 -12.87
N ARG A 190 41.64 3.38 -13.44
CA ARG A 190 40.63 4.41 -13.13
C ARG A 190 39.25 3.99 -13.64
N ARG A 191 39.17 3.37 -14.82
CA ARG A 191 37.91 2.79 -15.33
C ARG A 191 37.46 1.56 -14.54
N ALA A 192 38.38 0.73 -14.05
CA ALA A 192 38.06 -0.42 -13.19
C ALA A 192 37.56 0.01 -11.81
N SER A 193 38.12 1.07 -11.21
CA SER A 193 37.61 1.63 -9.95
C SER A 193 36.25 2.30 -10.13
N ILE A 194 36.03 2.99 -11.24
CA ILE A 194 34.72 3.56 -11.61
C ILE A 194 33.70 2.45 -11.92
N ALA A 195 34.11 1.35 -12.56
CA ALA A 195 33.26 0.19 -12.82
C ALA A 195 32.93 -0.59 -11.53
N LEU A 196 33.86 -0.67 -10.57
CA LEU A 196 33.63 -1.19 -9.22
C LEU A 196 32.73 -0.29 -8.36
N GLN A 197 32.78 1.03 -8.57
CA GLN A 197 31.81 1.95 -7.98
C GLN A 197 30.44 1.83 -8.65
N ALA A 198 30.40 1.67 -9.97
CA ALA A 198 29.17 1.42 -10.73
C ALA A 198 28.54 0.06 -10.40
N SER A 199 29.34 -0.96 -10.06
CA SER A 199 28.83 -2.26 -9.59
C SER A 199 28.15 -2.17 -8.22
N LYS A 200 28.37 -1.06 -7.48
CA LYS A 200 27.75 -0.71 -6.21
C LYS A 200 26.43 0.08 -6.35
N ILE A 201 26.14 0.63 -7.53
CA ILE A 201 24.93 1.39 -7.83
C ILE A 201 23.91 0.44 -8.45
N LEU A 202 22.74 0.32 -7.83
CA LEU A 202 21.68 -0.53 -8.34
C LEU A 202 20.86 0.22 -9.40
N GLN A 203 20.77 -0.32 -10.61
CA GLN A 203 19.92 0.22 -11.66
C GLN A 203 18.45 -0.10 -11.36
N LEU A 204 17.78 0.80 -10.65
CA LEU A 204 16.39 0.63 -10.19
C LEU A 204 15.35 0.76 -11.31
N HIS A 205 15.74 1.24 -12.49
CA HIS A 205 14.81 1.56 -13.59
C HIS A 205 13.83 0.42 -13.95
N LYS A 206 14.28 -0.84 -13.89
CA LYS A 206 13.46 -2.02 -14.22
C LYS A 206 12.59 -2.52 -13.05
N LEU A 207 12.88 -2.07 -11.83
CA LEU A 207 12.18 -2.45 -10.60
C LEU A 207 11.13 -1.40 -10.18
N VAL A 208 11.27 -0.18 -10.70
CA VAL A 208 10.41 0.96 -10.38
C VAL A 208 9.11 0.85 -11.17
N ASP A 209 8.02 0.77 -10.42
CA ASP A 209 6.69 1.04 -10.95
C ASP A 209 6.51 2.56 -11.09
N ARG A 210 6.32 3.01 -12.33
CA ARG A 210 6.23 4.43 -12.72
C ARG A 210 4.80 4.99 -12.65
N ALA A 211 3.83 4.20 -12.23
CA ALA A 211 2.43 4.64 -12.12
C ALA A 211 1.93 4.67 -10.65
N PRO A 212 2.61 5.38 -9.73
CA PRO A 212 2.07 5.58 -8.39
C PRO A 212 0.82 6.47 -8.43
N ILE A 213 -0.11 6.21 -7.52
CA ILE A 213 -1.29 7.06 -7.34
C ILE A 213 -0.90 8.26 -6.48
N ILE A 214 -1.01 9.45 -7.06
CA ILE A 214 -0.54 10.70 -6.47
C ILE A 214 -1.71 11.65 -6.27
N VAL A 215 -1.74 12.33 -5.13
CA VAL A 215 -2.65 13.45 -4.83
C VAL A 215 -1.86 14.68 -4.43
N THR A 216 -2.49 15.85 -4.58
CA THR A 216 -1.91 17.12 -4.12
C THR A 216 -2.20 17.35 -2.65
N ASP A 217 -1.39 18.16 -1.97
CA ASP A 217 -1.57 18.53 -0.56
C ASP A 217 -2.91 19.25 -0.29
N GLN A 218 -3.50 19.89 -1.28
CA GLN A 218 -4.80 20.58 -1.19
C GLN A 218 -6.00 19.66 -1.40
N THR A 219 -5.79 18.40 -1.79
CA THR A 219 -6.89 17.46 -2.05
C THR A 219 -7.67 17.21 -0.75
N PRO A 220 -9.01 17.33 -0.75
CA PRO A 220 -9.81 17.04 0.43
C PRO A 220 -9.71 15.55 0.80
N MET A 221 -9.71 15.25 2.10
CA MET A 221 -9.59 13.88 2.58
C MET A 221 -10.75 12.97 2.15
N GLU A 222 -11.94 13.52 1.94
CA GLU A 222 -13.08 12.78 1.38
C GLU A 222 -12.73 12.15 0.02
N ALA A 223 -12.12 12.91 -0.89
CA ALA A 223 -11.69 12.40 -2.18
C ALA A 223 -10.59 11.33 -2.04
N VAL A 224 -9.65 11.53 -1.11
CA VAL A 224 -8.59 10.54 -0.82
C VAL A 224 -9.20 9.24 -0.32
N VAL A 225 -10.15 9.30 0.61
CA VAL A 225 -10.88 8.16 1.16
C VAL A 225 -11.68 7.43 0.09
N ASP A 226 -12.33 8.18 -0.78
CA ASP A 226 -13.02 7.64 -1.95
C ASP A 226 -12.07 6.91 -2.90
N MET A 227 -10.86 7.40 -3.11
CA MET A 227 -9.84 6.67 -3.87
C MET A 227 -9.48 5.35 -3.17
N PHE A 228 -9.32 5.33 -1.85
CA PHE A 228 -9.08 4.08 -1.12
C PHE A 228 -10.25 3.09 -1.17
N ARG A 229 -11.50 3.58 -1.18
CA ARG A 229 -12.72 2.76 -1.23
C ARG A 229 -13.00 2.25 -2.65
N LYS A 230 -12.98 3.14 -3.66
CA LYS A 230 -13.40 2.87 -5.03
C LYS A 230 -12.29 2.26 -5.89
N LEU A 231 -11.04 2.74 -5.77
CA LEU A 231 -9.91 2.23 -6.53
C LEU A 231 -9.19 1.07 -5.81
N GLY A 232 -9.50 0.82 -4.54
CA GLY A 232 -8.85 -0.23 -3.76
C GLY A 232 -7.35 0.03 -3.53
N CYS A 233 -6.92 1.30 -3.55
CA CYS A 233 -5.52 1.66 -3.37
C CYS A 233 -4.99 1.12 -2.04
N ARG A 234 -3.73 0.64 -2.04
CA ARG A 234 -3.03 0.28 -0.79
C ARG A 234 -2.41 1.48 -0.10
N GLN A 235 -1.98 2.44 -0.90
CA GLN A 235 -1.33 3.66 -0.46
C GLN A 235 -1.51 4.76 -1.53
N ILE A 236 -1.40 6.01 -1.10
CA ILE A 236 -1.46 7.18 -1.96
C ILE A 236 -0.31 8.11 -1.59
N PHE A 237 0.39 8.63 -2.60
CA PHE A 237 1.48 9.57 -2.40
C PHE A 237 0.95 11.00 -2.41
N VAL A 238 1.30 11.77 -1.38
CA VAL A 238 0.91 13.18 -1.27
C VAL A 238 2.07 14.04 -1.72
N THR A 239 1.81 14.94 -2.66
CA THR A 239 2.82 15.84 -3.23
C THR A 239 2.41 17.31 -3.10
N LYS A 240 3.39 18.20 -2.96
CA LYS A 240 3.19 19.66 -3.04
C LYS A 240 4.18 20.23 -4.03
N ASN A 241 3.69 20.89 -5.07
CA ASN A 241 4.52 21.47 -6.13
C ASN A 241 5.51 20.45 -6.72
N GLY A 242 5.04 19.22 -6.98
CA GLY A 242 5.86 18.11 -7.49
C GLY A 242 6.80 17.45 -6.47
N ARG A 243 6.96 18.02 -5.26
CA ARG A 243 7.76 17.42 -4.19
C ARG A 243 6.94 16.45 -3.36
N LEU A 244 7.49 15.27 -3.09
CA LEU A 244 6.91 14.26 -2.23
C LEU A 244 6.88 14.76 -0.78
N GLN A 245 5.68 14.87 -0.23
CA GLN A 245 5.48 15.18 1.19
C GLN A 245 5.25 13.94 2.04
N GLY A 246 4.66 12.89 1.50
CA GLY A 246 4.03 11.89 2.36
C GLY A 246 3.51 10.70 1.62
N ILE A 247 3.30 9.63 2.36
CA ILE A 247 2.53 8.48 1.93
C ILE A 247 1.37 8.36 2.91
N LEU A 248 0.16 8.30 2.40
CA LEU A 248 -1.03 7.94 3.16
C LEU A 248 -1.31 6.47 2.94
N THR A 249 -1.57 5.74 4.02
CA THR A 249 -2.05 4.36 3.98
C THR A 249 -3.46 4.28 4.57
N ARG A 250 -4.16 3.17 4.30
CA ARG A 250 -5.48 2.90 4.90
C ARG A 250 -5.45 2.97 6.44
N LYS A 251 -4.34 2.53 7.06
CA LYS A 251 -4.17 2.57 8.52
C LYS A 251 -4.10 4.00 9.04
N ASP A 252 -3.43 4.88 8.31
CA ASP A 252 -3.30 6.30 8.69
C ASP A 252 -4.65 7.00 8.63
N ILE A 253 -5.45 6.71 7.59
CA ILE A 253 -6.82 7.24 7.48
C ILE A 253 -7.68 6.79 8.66
N ILE A 254 -7.66 5.50 9.01
CA ILE A 254 -8.45 4.97 10.11
C ILE A 254 -8.02 5.58 11.46
N ARG A 255 -6.72 5.77 11.67
CA ARG A 255 -6.20 6.47 12.85
C ARG A 255 -6.70 7.90 12.91
N LEU A 256 -6.61 8.63 11.80
CA LEU A 256 -7.11 10.01 11.72
C LEU A 256 -8.61 10.10 11.99
N MET A 257 -9.40 9.13 11.52
CA MET A 257 -10.84 9.05 11.83
C MET A 257 -11.08 8.82 13.32
N HIS A 258 -10.31 7.92 13.94
CA HIS A 258 -10.42 7.65 15.36
C HIS A 258 -10.02 8.88 16.19
N ASP A 259 -8.91 9.53 15.86
CA ASP A 259 -8.42 10.74 16.55
C ASP A 259 -9.39 11.92 16.36
N ALA A 260 -10.01 12.04 15.18
CA ALA A 260 -11.05 13.05 14.92
C ALA A 260 -12.32 12.78 15.74
N ASN A 261 -12.78 11.53 15.81
CA ASN A 261 -13.94 11.15 16.63
C ASN A 261 -13.68 11.36 18.12
N VAL A 262 -12.47 11.10 18.61
CA VAL A 262 -12.08 11.31 20.01
C VAL A 262 -11.93 12.80 20.35
N SER A 263 -11.47 13.62 19.39
CA SER A 263 -11.19 15.03 19.66
C SER A 263 -12.43 15.93 19.65
N GLY A 264 -13.55 15.53 19.02
CA GLY A 264 -14.84 16.25 19.09
C GLY A 264 -14.76 17.76 18.83
N LYS A 265 -13.71 18.21 18.15
CA LYS A 265 -13.37 19.62 17.97
C LYS A 265 -13.09 19.86 16.51
N PHE A 266 -14.05 20.53 15.88
CA PHE A 266 -13.94 21.62 14.91
C PHE A 266 -15.25 21.65 14.09
N ASP A 267 -16.38 21.66 14.81
CA ASP A 267 -17.66 22.15 14.30
C ASP A 267 -17.90 23.49 15.02
N ASP A 268 -17.25 24.55 14.53
CA ASP A 268 -17.66 25.95 14.65
C ASP A 268 -17.48 26.60 13.26
#